data_AF-A0A3R7WBV9-F1
#
_entry.id   AF-A0A3R7WBV9-F1
#
_cell.length_a   1.000
_cell.length_b   1.000
_cell.length_c   1.000
_cell.angle_alpha   90.00
_cell.angle_beta   90.00
_cell.angle_gamma   90.00
#
_symmetry.space_group_name_H-M   'P 1'
#
loop_
_entity.id
_entity.type
_entity.pdbx_description
1 polymer ?
#
loop_
_entity_poly.entity_id
_entity_poly.type
_entity_poly.pdbx_seq_one_letter_code
_entity_poly.pdbx_strand_id
1 'polypeptide(L)'
;MADTENRPGIDVGKSLDSFQKIIKQAGPAASASYGLVASILLFTFIGRYIDSNNDTSPFWVLVGIFIGILVGFYHLMKTMSSKKY
;
A
#
# COMPACT_ATOMS: atom_id res chain seq x y z
N MET A 1 -31.89 -42.55 -16.17
CA MET A 1 -31.46 -41.63 -15.10
C MET A 1 -29.95 -41.69 -15.06
N ALA A 2 -29.28 -40.73 -15.70
CA ALA A 2 -27.82 -40.62 -15.62
C ALA A 2 -27.52 -39.50 -14.61
N ASP A 3 -27.12 -39.92 -13.42
CA ASP A 3 -26.48 -39.09 -12.42
C ASP A 3 -25.14 -38.63 -13.01
N THR A 4 -25.07 -37.36 -13.41
CA THR A 4 -23.86 -36.75 -13.93
C THR A 4 -22.91 -36.51 -12.77
N GLU A 5 -22.15 -37.56 -12.46
CA GLU A 5 -20.78 -37.57 -11.93
C GLU A 5 -20.23 -36.17 -11.61
N ASN A 6 -20.20 -35.87 -10.30
CA ASN A 6 -19.46 -34.76 -9.72
C ASN A 6 -17.96 -34.94 -10.02
N ARG A 7 -17.51 -34.34 -11.11
CA ARG A 7 -16.08 -34.24 -11.43
C ARG A 7 -15.50 -33.08 -10.62
N PRO A 8 -14.44 -33.29 -9.82
CA PRO A 8 -13.68 -32.21 -9.20
C PRO A 8 -12.83 -31.49 -10.27
N GLY A 9 -13.50 -30.97 -11.31
CA GLY A 9 -12.91 -30.05 -12.25
C GLY A 9 -12.79 -28.71 -11.53
N ILE A 10 -11.59 -28.16 -11.49
CA ILE A 10 -11.31 -26.81 -10.98
C ILE A 10 -12.33 -25.87 -11.64
N ASP A 11 -13.28 -25.39 -10.85
CA ASP A 11 -14.28 -24.43 -11.31
C ASP A 11 -13.58 -23.07 -11.37
N VAL A 12 -12.99 -22.80 -12.52
CA VAL A 12 -12.21 -21.58 -12.80
C VAL A 12 -13.07 -20.35 -12.50
N GLY A 13 -14.38 -20.40 -12.79
CA GLY A 13 -15.33 -19.34 -12.45
C GLY A 13 -15.35 -19.02 -10.96
N LYS A 14 -15.58 -20.01 -10.10
CA LYS A 14 -15.55 -19.82 -8.63
C LYS A 14 -14.19 -19.37 -8.10
N SER A 15 -13.10 -19.84 -8.71
CA SER A 15 -11.75 -19.44 -8.34
C SER A 15 -11.48 -17.97 -8.65
N LEU A 16 -11.98 -17.48 -9.78
CA LEU A 16 -11.87 -16.09 -10.23
C LEU A 16 -12.75 -15.16 -9.37
N ASP A 17 -13.96 -15.60 -9.03
CA ASP A 17 -14.85 -14.90 -8.10
C ASP A 17 -14.20 -14.76 -6.70
N SER A 18 -13.60 -15.84 -6.21
CA SER A 18 -12.87 -15.85 -4.94
C SER A 18 -11.66 -14.93 -4.98
N PHE A 19 -10.89 -14.96 -6.06
CA PHE A 19 -9.76 -14.06 -6.27
C PHE A 19 -10.19 -12.59 -6.33
N GLN A 20 -11.27 -12.29 -7.06
CA GLN A 20 -11.80 -10.94 -7.16
C GLN A 20 -12.33 -10.43 -5.81
N LYS A 21 -12.95 -11.31 -5.01
CA LYS A 21 -13.36 -10.99 -3.63
C LYS A 21 -12.16 -10.68 -2.74
N ILE A 22 -11.10 -11.48 -2.82
CA ILE A 22 -9.84 -11.25 -2.10
C ILE A 22 -9.21 -9.93 -2.54
N ILE A 23 -9.13 -9.64 -3.84
CA ILE A 23 -8.60 -8.37 -4.35
C ILE A 23 -9.44 -7.17 -3.93
N LYS A 24 -10.79 -7.25 -3.98
CA LYS A 24 -11.67 -6.16 -3.51
C LYS A 24 -11.47 -5.89 -2.02
N GLN A 25 -11.23 -6.93 -1.22
CA GLN A 25 -11.04 -6.80 0.22
C GLN A 25 -9.62 -6.35 0.58
N ALA A 26 -8.61 -6.77 -0.17
CA ALA A 26 -7.21 -6.39 0.00
C ALA A 26 -6.86 -5.03 -0.63
N GLY A 27 -7.62 -4.59 -1.64
CA GLY A 27 -7.37 -3.36 -2.40
C GLY A 27 -7.21 -2.10 -1.53
N PRO A 28 -8.11 -1.84 -0.56
CA PRO A 28 -7.98 -0.70 0.35
C PRO A 28 -6.74 -0.75 1.25
N ALA A 29 -6.33 -1.94 1.68
CA ALA A 29 -5.13 -2.10 2.52
C ALA A 29 -3.86 -1.96 1.68
N ALA A 30 -3.85 -2.53 0.47
CA ALA A 30 -2.73 -2.42 -0.46
C ALA A 30 -2.49 -0.96 -0.89
N SER A 31 -3.54 -0.23 -1.28
CA SER A 31 -3.43 1.18 -1.67
C SER A 31 -2.93 2.07 -0.53
N ALA A 32 -3.35 1.78 0.70
CA ALA A 32 -2.83 2.40 1.92
C ALA A 32 -1.30 2.19 2.08
N SER A 33 -0.83 0.94 1.93
CA SER A 33 0.59 0.61 2.01
C SER A 33 1.41 1.30 0.91
N TYR A 34 0.92 1.29 -0.34
CA TYR A 34 1.61 1.97 -1.45
C TYR A 34 1.68 3.50 -1.24
N GLY A 35 0.66 4.11 -0.65
CA GLY A 35 0.69 5.54 -0.30
C GLY A 35 1.77 5.88 0.73
N LEU A 36 1.95 5.03 1.75
CA LEU A 36 3.00 5.21 2.75
C LEU A 36 4.39 5.05 2.13
N VAL A 37 4.60 3.99 1.34
CA VAL A 37 5.87 3.75 0.65
C VAL A 37 6.21 4.91 -0.28
N ALA A 38 5.24 5.40 -1.06
CA ALA A 38 5.42 6.56 -1.93
C ALA A 38 5.81 7.82 -1.15
N SER A 39 5.19 8.07 0.01
CA SER A 39 5.52 9.20 0.87
C SER A 39 6.94 9.10 1.41
N ILE A 40 7.33 7.94 1.96
CA ILE A 40 8.68 7.70 2.48
C ILE A 40 9.73 7.92 1.37
N LEU A 41 9.51 7.34 0.19
CA LEU A 41 10.43 7.50 -0.94
C LEU A 41 10.54 8.97 -1.39
N LEU A 42 9.43 9.70 -1.48
CA LEU A 42 9.42 11.10 -1.85
C LEU A 42 10.25 11.95 -0.87
N PHE A 43 9.98 11.81 0.43
CA PHE A 43 10.69 12.58 1.45
C PHE A 43 12.15 12.15 1.60
N THR A 44 12.47 10.88 1.41
CA THR A 44 13.86 10.37 1.38
C THR A 44 14.62 10.98 0.20
N PHE A 45 14.01 11.05 -0.99
CA PHE A 45 14.64 11.63 -2.17
C PHE A 45 14.90 13.12 -2.01
N ILE A 46 13.92 13.87 -1.47
CA ILE A 46 14.06 15.30 -1.15
C ILE A 46 15.15 15.51 -0.09
N GLY A 47 15.14 14.71 0.98
CA GLY A 47 16.16 14.77 2.03
C GLY A 47 17.56 14.54 1.47
N ARG A 48 17.72 13.54 0.59
CA ARG A 48 19.00 13.25 -0.07
C ARG A 48 19.48 14.37 -0.98
N TYR A 49 18.56 15.03 -1.69
CA TYR A 49 18.91 16.16 -2.56
C TYR A 49 19.43 17.36 -1.74
N ILE A 50 18.82 17.63 -0.59
CA ILE A 50 19.24 18.71 0.33
C ILE A 50 20.57 18.35 1.02
N ASP A 51 20.73 17.09 1.41
CA ASP A 51 21.93 16.57 2.08
C ASP A 51 23.14 16.54 1.14
N SER A 52 22.94 16.29 -0.16
CA SER A 52 24.01 16.34 -1.18
C SER A 52 24.70 17.70 -1.30
N ASN A 53 24.11 18.77 -0.76
CA ASN A 53 24.63 20.13 -0.84
C ASN A 53 25.45 20.54 0.39
N ASN A 54 25.48 19.71 1.43
CA ASN A 54 26.22 19.96 2.66
C ASN A 54 27.00 18.69 2.99
N ASP A 55 28.33 18.72 3.05
CA ASP A 55 29.22 17.61 3.51
C ASP A 55 29.00 17.16 4.98
N THR A 56 27.78 17.33 5.49
CA THR A 56 27.35 16.99 6.83
C THR A 56 26.74 15.59 6.82
N SER A 57 27.02 14.80 7.86
CA SER A 57 26.39 13.50 8.10
C SER A 57 24.89 13.51 7.77
N PRO A 58 24.31 12.39 7.26
CA PRO A 58 22.97 12.30 6.64
C PRO A 58 21.80 12.54 7.60
N PHE A 59 21.79 13.74 8.19
CA PHE A 59 20.90 14.16 9.25
C PHE A 59 19.58 14.66 8.66
N TRP A 60 19.63 15.34 7.51
CA TRP A 60 18.44 15.77 6.78
C TRP A 60 17.67 14.60 6.19
N VAL A 61 18.37 13.54 5.78
CA VAL A 61 17.75 12.28 5.35
C VAL A 61 17.02 11.63 6.52
N LEU A 62 17.63 11.58 7.71
CA LEU A 62 17.03 10.98 8.89
C LEU A 62 15.76 11.72 9.35
N VAL A 63 15.81 13.06 9.37
CA VAL A 63 14.65 13.91 9.66
C VAL A 63 13.58 13.78 8.57
N GLY A 64 13.98 13.73 7.28
CA GLY A 64 13.06 13.53 6.16
C GLY A 64 12.32 12.20 6.21
N ILE A 65 12.99 11.11 6.59
CA ILE A 65 12.36 9.80 6.80
C ILE A 65 11.37 9.87 7.97
N PHE A 66 11.75 10.50 9.09
CA PHE A 66 10.88 10.62 10.25
C PHE A 66 9.60 11.43 9.94
N ILE A 67 9.75 12.55 9.26
CA ILE A 67 8.64 13.38 8.78
C ILE A 67 7.81 12.62 7.74
N GLY A 68 8.44 11.92 6.80
CA GLY A 68 7.74 11.13 5.78
C GLY A 68 6.88 10.02 6.37
N ILE A 69 7.35 9.37 7.44
CA ILE A 69 6.55 8.40 8.19
C ILE A 69 5.37 9.09 8.88
N LEU A 70 5.60 10.20 9.60
CA LEU A 70 4.51 10.93 10.29
C LEU A 70 3.45 11.43 9.31
N VAL A 71 3.86 12.06 8.21
CA VAL A 71 2.97 12.61 7.17
C VAL A 71 2.26 11.49 6.42
N GLY A 72 2.97 10.42 6.08
CA GLY A 72 2.40 9.23 5.44
C GLY A 72 1.31 8.59 6.31
N PHE A 73 1.60 8.38 7.60
CA PHE A 73 0.61 7.89 8.57
C PHE A 73 -0.55 8.85 8.77
N TYR A 74 -0.29 10.16 8.86
CA TYR A 74 -1.34 11.16 8.99
C TYR A 74 -2.29 11.14 7.79
N HIS A 75 -1.75 11.04 6.58
CA HIS A 75 -2.55 10.94 5.36
C HIS A 75 -3.37 9.64 5.33
N LEU A 76 -2.77 8.53 5.80
CA LEU A 76 -3.42 7.24 5.99
C LEU A 76 -4.60 7.31 6.98
N MET A 77 -4.39 7.92 8.16
CA MET A 77 -5.46 8.13 9.13
C MET A 77 -6.55 9.04 8.58
N LYS A 78 -6.17 10.12 7.88
CA LYS A 78 -7.12 11.07 7.30
C LYS A 78 -7.95 10.45 6.18
N THR A 79 -7.37 9.62 5.31
CA THR A 79 -8.13 8.92 4.26
C THR A 79 -9.05 7.84 4.84
N MET A 80 -8.60 7.15 5.90
CA MET A 80 -9.43 6.20 6.65
C MET A 80 -10.59 6.90 7.37
N SER A 81 -10.35 8.04 8.04
CA SER A 81 -11.40 8.83 8.70
C SER A 81 -12.31 9.59 7.73
N SER A 82 -11.85 9.90 6.52
CA SER A 82 -12.66 10.59 5.50
C SER A 82 -13.61 9.64 4.75
N LYS A 83 -13.45 8.31 4.87
CA LYS A 83 -14.55 7.37 4.63
C LYS A 83 -15.52 7.42 5.81
N LYS A 84 -16.20 8.57 5.94
CA LYS A 84 -17.45 8.67 6.67
C LYS A 84 -18.49 7.91 5.85
N TYR A 85 -18.87 6.73 6.34
CA TYR A 85 -20.15 6.09 6.00
C TYR A 85 -21.29 7.05 6.40
#